data_AF-A0A1E3WPQ7-F1
#
_entry.id   AF-A0A1E3WPQ7-F1
#
_cell.length_a   1.000
_cell.length_b   1.000
_cell.length_c   1.000
_cell.angle_alpha   90.00
_cell.angle_beta   90.00
_cell.angle_gamma   90.00
#
_symmetry.space_group_name_H-M   'P 1'
#
loop_
_entity.id
_entity.type
_entity.pdbx_description
1 polymer ?
#
loop_
_entity_poly.entity_id
_entity_poly.type
_entity_poly.pdbx_seq_one_letter_code
_entity_poly.pdbx_strand_id
1 'polypeptide(L)'
;MLDYADRLKKRGNIKGYQSIIDELVEAGDALSILGISGSYVDAREYELAAYYSKIYLDSMGNEGKQSGYKAAQSIYDEAALPLTPEQIKQVDVRVQQYLKTHTVRYQKRIKDYEYTLDSFQ
;
A
#
# COMPACT_ATOMS: atom_id res chain seq x y z
N MET A 1 1.99 -6.87 -10.24
CA MET A 1 0.92 -7.43 -9.39
C MET A 1 -0.21 -6.42 -9.14
N LEU A 2 0.07 -5.18 -8.71
CA LEU A 2 -0.97 -4.17 -8.49
C LEU A 2 -1.86 -3.89 -9.72
N ASP A 3 -1.29 -3.70 -10.90
CA ASP A 3 -2.08 -3.52 -12.14
C ASP A 3 -3.02 -4.69 -12.43
N TYR A 4 -2.61 -5.92 -12.07
CA TYR A 4 -3.45 -7.10 -12.23
C TYR A 4 -4.56 -7.12 -11.18
N ALA A 5 -4.26 -6.81 -9.93
CA ALA A 5 -5.24 -6.65 -8.87
C ALA A 5 -6.31 -5.61 -9.23
N ASP A 6 -5.92 -4.45 -9.75
CA ASP A 6 -6.86 -3.41 -10.17
C ASP A 6 -7.78 -3.86 -11.30
N ARG A 7 -7.26 -4.66 -12.25
CA ARG A 7 -8.09 -5.31 -13.28
C ARG A 7 -9.08 -6.30 -12.68
N LEU A 8 -8.69 -7.06 -11.65
CA LEU A 8 -9.61 -7.95 -10.92
C LEU A 8 -10.72 -7.16 -10.21
N LYS A 9 -10.37 -6.07 -9.52
CA LYS A 9 -11.35 -5.17 -8.87
C LYS A 9 -12.35 -4.61 -9.88
N LYS A 10 -11.86 -4.09 -11.01
CA LYS A 10 -12.71 -3.55 -12.11
C LYS A 10 -13.66 -4.59 -12.71
N ARG A 11 -13.28 -5.87 -12.70
CA ARG A 11 -14.12 -7.00 -13.16
C ARG A 11 -15.07 -7.54 -12.08
N GLY A 12 -15.12 -6.90 -10.91
CA GLY A 12 -15.94 -7.34 -9.77
C GLY A 12 -15.35 -8.50 -8.97
N ASN A 13 -14.13 -8.97 -9.30
CA ASN A 13 -13.44 -10.01 -8.53
C ASN A 13 -12.72 -9.39 -7.32
N ILE A 14 -13.51 -8.97 -6.34
CA ILE A 14 -13.03 -8.32 -5.11
C ILE A 14 -12.17 -9.27 -4.27
N LYS A 15 -12.50 -10.56 -4.24
CA LYS A 15 -11.71 -11.57 -3.49
C LYS A 15 -10.31 -11.73 -4.07
N GLY A 16 -10.19 -11.83 -5.39
CA GLY A 16 -8.90 -11.94 -6.07
C GLY A 16 -8.06 -10.67 -5.91
N TYR A 17 -8.70 -9.49 -5.97
CA TYR A 17 -8.04 -8.23 -5.62
C TYR A 17 -7.48 -8.27 -4.19
N GLN A 18 -8.33 -8.58 -3.20
CA GLN A 18 -7.94 -8.56 -1.79
C GLN A 18 -6.82 -9.56 -1.51
N SER A 19 -6.86 -10.76 -2.07
CA SER A 19 -5.81 -11.77 -1.89
C SER A 19 -4.43 -11.27 -2.34
N ILE A 20 -4.35 -10.50 -3.44
CA ILE A 20 -3.09 -9.95 -3.93
C ILE A 20 -2.63 -8.80 -3.01
N ILE A 21 -3.54 -7.96 -2.54
CA ILE A 21 -3.22 -6.90 -1.59
C ILE A 21 -2.65 -7.50 -0.29
N ASP A 22 -3.32 -8.52 0.25
CA ASP A 22 -2.90 -9.21 1.47
C ASP A 22 -1.50 -9.82 1.32
N GLU A 23 -1.21 -10.47 0.19
CA GLU A 23 0.12 -11.02 -0.10
C GLU A 23 1.22 -9.95 -0.15
N LEU A 24 0.94 -8.82 -0.82
CA LEU A 24 1.90 -7.72 -0.93
C LEU A 24 2.18 -7.05 0.42
N VAL A 25 1.14 -6.94 1.25
CA VAL A 25 1.21 -6.36 2.59
C VAL A 25 1.92 -7.30 3.56
N GLU A 26 1.65 -8.61 3.50
CA GLU A 26 2.37 -9.63 4.28
C GLU A 26 3.86 -9.64 3.94
N ALA A 27 4.19 -9.49 2.65
CA ALA A 27 5.57 -9.42 2.19
C ALA A 27 6.31 -8.17 2.71
N GLY A 28 5.60 -7.10 3.07
CA GLY A 28 6.20 -5.85 3.54
C GLY A 28 7.02 -5.12 2.46
N ASP A 29 6.69 -5.28 1.18
CA ASP A 29 7.38 -4.56 0.10
C ASP A 29 7.00 -3.08 0.11
N ALA A 30 7.95 -2.21 0.45
CA ALA A 30 7.75 -0.77 0.58
C ALA A 30 7.16 -0.13 -0.69
N LEU A 31 7.61 -0.54 -1.89
CA LEU A 31 7.08 0.03 -3.14
C LEU A 31 5.65 -0.41 -3.41
N SER A 32 5.31 -1.64 -3.04
CA SER A 32 3.94 -2.14 -3.20
C SER A 32 3.00 -1.45 -2.22
N ILE A 33 3.39 -1.29 -0.95
CA ILE A 33 2.63 -0.54 0.06
C ILE A 33 2.37 0.91 -0.38
N LEU A 34 3.37 1.58 -0.97
CA LEU A 34 3.22 2.91 -1.54
C LEU A 34 2.29 2.93 -2.76
N GLY A 35 2.39 1.94 -3.65
CA GLY A 35 1.47 1.83 -4.78
C GLY A 35 0.02 1.63 -4.33
N ILE A 36 -0.19 0.79 -3.31
CA ILE A 36 -1.51 0.51 -2.72
C ILE A 36 -2.12 1.79 -2.14
N SER A 37 -1.34 2.59 -1.41
CA SER A 37 -1.85 3.84 -0.84
C SER A 37 -2.33 4.82 -1.92
N GLY A 38 -1.58 4.94 -3.03
CA GLY A 38 -1.99 5.72 -4.20
C GLY A 38 -3.31 5.23 -4.82
N SER A 39 -3.44 3.93 -5.05
CA SER A 39 -4.68 3.34 -5.60
C SER A 39 -5.90 3.62 -4.71
N TYR A 40 -5.73 3.67 -3.38
CA TYR A 40 -6.82 4.00 -2.45
C TYR A 40 -7.17 5.49 -2.43
N VAL A 41 -6.22 6.41 -2.69
CA VAL A 41 -6.55 7.83 -2.91
C VAL A 41 -7.42 7.99 -4.16
N ASP A 42 -7.03 7.36 -5.27
CA ASP A 42 -7.81 7.40 -6.51
C ASP A 42 -9.24 6.84 -6.33
N ALA A 43 -9.37 5.83 -5.49
CA ALA A 43 -10.66 5.24 -5.12
C ALA A 43 -11.44 6.05 -4.07
N ARG A 44 -10.87 7.13 -3.52
CA ARG A 44 -11.41 7.93 -2.40
C ARG A 44 -11.64 7.13 -1.11
N GLU A 45 -10.88 6.06 -0.93
CA GLU A 45 -10.89 5.22 0.27
C GLU A 45 -9.82 5.76 1.26
N TYR A 46 -10.05 6.98 1.76
CA TYR A 46 -9.04 7.79 2.43
C TYR A 46 -8.46 7.18 3.71
N GLU A 47 -9.24 6.44 4.51
CA GLU A 47 -8.70 5.75 5.69
C GLU A 47 -7.67 4.67 5.31
N LEU A 48 -7.89 3.95 4.21
CA LEU A 48 -6.95 2.94 3.71
C LEU A 48 -5.72 3.60 3.09
N ALA A 49 -5.91 4.67 2.31
CA ALA A 49 -4.81 5.46 1.79
C ALA A 49 -3.90 5.99 2.91
N ALA A 50 -4.48 6.57 3.96
CA ALA A 50 -3.77 7.06 5.13
C ALA A 50 -3.06 5.92 5.87
N TYR A 51 -3.71 4.78 6.04
CA TYR A 51 -3.13 3.59 6.67
C TYR A 51 -1.87 3.09 5.95
N TYR A 52 -1.94 2.85 4.64
CA TYR A 52 -0.79 2.29 3.90
C TYR A 52 0.33 3.30 3.70
N SER A 53 0.01 4.58 3.45
CA SER A 53 1.04 5.63 3.36
C SER A 53 1.75 5.82 4.70
N LYS A 54 1.03 5.75 5.82
CA LYS A 54 1.64 5.85 7.15
C LYS A 54 2.49 4.64 7.53
N ILE A 55 2.09 3.42 7.15
CA ILE A 55 2.97 2.23 7.27
C ILE A 55 4.33 2.53 6.63
N TYR A 56 4.33 3.07 5.41
CA TYR A 56 5.56 3.40 4.70
C TYR A 56 6.38 4.47 5.46
N LEU A 57 5.75 5.57 5.87
CA LEU A 57 6.43 6.68 6.54
C LEU A 57 7.07 6.26 7.87
N ASP A 58 6.31 5.52 8.70
CA ASP A 58 6.74 5.10 10.03
C ASP A 58 7.81 4.00 9.99
N SER A 59 7.88 3.22 8.89
CA SER A 59 8.82 2.10 8.77
C SER A 59 10.11 2.44 8.02
N MET A 60 10.01 3.17 6.91
CA MET A 60 11.16 3.45 6.04
C MET A 60 11.97 4.66 6.53
N GLY A 61 11.34 5.54 7.32
CA GLY A 61 11.94 6.79 7.78
C GLY A 61 12.38 7.72 6.63
N ASN A 62 12.98 8.84 7.00
CA ASN A 62 13.49 9.83 6.03
C ASN A 62 15.01 9.65 5.79
N GLU A 63 15.52 8.41 5.70
CA GLU A 63 16.96 8.10 5.57
C GLU A 63 17.59 8.49 4.21
N GLY A 64 17.09 9.55 3.57
CA GLY A 64 17.82 10.29 2.56
C GLY A 64 17.06 10.40 1.26
N LYS A 65 16.33 11.51 1.09
CA LYS A 65 15.95 12.09 -0.21
C LYS A 65 15.36 11.11 -1.25
N GLN A 66 14.74 10.02 -0.81
CA GLN A 66 14.14 9.05 -1.72
C GLN A 66 12.77 9.56 -2.18
N SER A 67 12.50 9.49 -3.48
CA SER A 67 11.25 9.95 -4.10
C SER A 67 10.00 9.34 -3.44
N GLY A 68 10.11 8.08 -2.99
CA GLY A 68 9.03 7.36 -2.32
C GLY A 68 8.57 7.99 -1.00
N TYR A 69 9.47 8.56 -0.19
CA TYR A 69 9.07 9.19 1.08
C TYR A 69 8.24 10.44 0.85
N LYS A 70 8.64 11.30 -0.10
CA LYS A 70 7.87 12.49 -0.46
C LYS A 70 6.51 12.14 -1.05
N ALA A 71 6.45 11.11 -1.89
CA ALA A 71 5.20 10.61 -2.44
C ALA A 71 4.29 10.07 -1.32
N ALA A 72 4.83 9.25 -0.41
CA ALA A 72 4.09 8.73 0.73
C ALA A 72 3.55 9.86 1.63
N GLN A 73 4.36 10.88 1.91
CA GLN A 73 3.94 12.05 2.68
C GLN A 73 2.81 12.80 1.98
N SER A 74 2.94 13.09 0.68
CA SER A 74 1.90 13.77 -0.09
C SER A 74 0.59 12.99 -0.10
N ILE A 75 0.66 11.67 -0.25
CA ILE A 75 -0.52 10.78 -0.21
C ILE A 75 -1.16 10.80 1.17
N TYR A 76 -0.35 10.71 2.23
CA TYR A 76 -0.85 10.75 3.60
C TYR A 76 -1.53 12.07 3.91
N ASP A 77 -0.90 13.20 3.54
CA ASP A 77 -1.43 14.53 3.77
C ASP A 77 -2.77 14.70 3.04
N GLU A 78 -2.86 14.28 1.77
CA GLU A 78 -4.10 14.31 1.00
C GLU A 78 -5.19 13.41 1.63
N ALA A 79 -4.83 12.19 2.01
CA ALA A 79 -5.75 11.23 2.60
C ALA A 79 -6.22 11.64 4.00
N ALA A 80 -5.41 12.37 4.77
CA ALA A 80 -5.76 12.81 6.11
C ALA A 80 -6.70 14.02 6.12
N LEU A 81 -6.67 14.88 5.10
CA LEU A 81 -7.52 16.08 5.00
C LEU A 81 -9.02 15.84 5.26
N PRO A 82 -9.67 14.81 4.67
CA PRO A 82 -11.09 14.55 4.90
C PRO A 82 -11.38 13.75 6.18
N LEU A 83 -10.37 13.27 6.91
CA LEU A 83 -10.55 12.41 8.07
C LEU A 83 -10.73 13.21 9.35
N THR A 84 -11.54 12.66 10.27
CA THR A 84 -11.66 13.18 11.63
C THR A 84 -10.41 12.83 12.46
N PRO A 85 -10.14 13.56 13.55
CA PRO A 85 -9.05 13.22 14.48
C PRO A 85 -9.16 11.79 15.03
N GLU A 86 -10.37 11.29 15.27
CA GLU A 86 -10.57 9.93 15.78
C GLU A 86 -10.22 8.87 14.71
N GLN A 87 -10.56 9.10 13.45
CA GLN A 87 -10.14 8.23 12.33
C GLN A 87 -8.63 8.22 12.16
N ILE A 88 -7.97 9.37 12.24
CA ILE A 88 -6.49 9.46 12.17
C ILE A 88 -5.87 8.67 13.34
N LYS A 89 -6.41 8.79 14.54
CA LYS A 89 -5.95 8.01 15.70
C LYS A 89 -6.15 6.51 15.51
N GLN A 90 -7.27 6.08 14.91
CA GLN A 90 -7.47 4.67 14.58
C GLN A 90 -6.48 4.16 13.53
N VAL A 91 -6.17 4.99 12.51
CA VAL A 91 -5.10 4.69 11.55
C VAL A 91 -3.79 4.48 12.28
N ASP A 92 -3.39 5.39 13.18
CA ASP A 92 -2.15 5.27 13.95
C ASP A 92 -2.10 3.97 14.77
N VAL A 93 -3.19 3.63 15.47
CA VAL A 93 -3.26 2.38 16.24
C VAL A 93 -3.07 1.16 15.34
N ARG A 94 -3.71 1.13 14.17
CA ARG A 94 -3.60 0.02 13.21
C ARG A 94 -2.20 -0.09 12.63
N VAL A 95 -1.57 1.04 12.27
CA VAL A 95 -0.19 1.05 11.77
C VAL A 95 0.76 0.46 12.81
N GLN A 96 0.64 0.90 14.06
CA GLN A 96 1.48 0.40 15.15
C GLN A 96 1.22 -1.08 15.46
N GLN A 97 0.01 -1.59 15.26
CA GLN A 97 -0.28 -3.02 15.35
C GLN A 97 0.39 -3.81 14.23
N TYR A 98 0.29 -3.32 12.98
CA TYR A 98 0.92 -3.96 11.83
C TYR A 98 2.44 -4.03 11.96
N LEU A 99 3.09 -2.92 12.33
CA LEU A 99 4.55 -2.82 12.45
C LEU A 99 5.14 -3.61 13.64
N LYS A 100 4.31 -4.09 14.58
CA LYS A 100 4.77 -5.02 15.63
C LYS A 100 5.10 -6.39 15.09
N THR A 101 4.46 -6.82 14.01
CA THR A 101 4.60 -8.18 13.46
C THR A 101 5.21 -8.20 12.06
N HIS A 102 5.27 -7.06 11.38
CA HIS A 102 5.78 -6.95 10.01
C HIS A 102 7.00 -6.05 9.94
N THR A 103 7.92 -6.39 9.03
CA THR A 103 9.05 -5.52 8.67
C THR A 103 8.87 -5.05 7.24
N VAL A 104 8.81 -3.73 7.06
CA VAL A 104 8.72 -3.13 5.73
C VAL A 104 10.14 -2.81 5.24
N ARG A 105 10.42 -3.15 3.98
CA ARG A 105 11.71 -2.89 3.34
C ARG A 105 11.56 -2.86 1.83
N TYR A 106 12.53 -2.26 1.15
CA TYR A 106 12.64 -2.44 -0.29
C TYR A 106 13.01 -3.87 -0.62
N GLN A 107 12.12 -4.56 -1.31
CA GLN A 107 12.45 -5.87 -1.85
C GLN A 107 13.19 -5.72 -3.17
N LYS A 108 14.31 -6.44 -3.31
CA LYS A 108 14.97 -6.58 -4.60
C LYS A 108 14.03 -7.41 -5.48
N ARG A 109 13.27 -6.75 -6.36
CA ARG A 109 12.41 -7.45 -7.33
C ARG A 109 13.30 -8.35 -8.18
N ILE A 110 13.18 -9.66 -7.97
CA ILE A 110 13.63 -10.63 -8.97
C ILE A 110 12.74 -10.35 -10.18
N LYS A 111 13.34 -10.01 -11.33
CA LYS A 111 12.63 -9.69 -12.57
C LYS A 111 11.72 -10.84 -13.08
N ASP A 112 11.77 -12.00 -12.44
CA ASP A 112 11.18 -13.25 -12.92
C ASP A 112 9.70 -13.45 -12.52
N TYR A 113 9.07 -12.49 -11.83
CA TYR A 113 7.61 -12.50 -11.60
C TYR A 113 6.86 -11.56 -12.56
N GLU A 114 7.45 -11.22 -13.70
CA GLU A 114 6.64 -11.01 -14.90
C GLU A 114 5.94 -12.32 -15.20
N TYR A 115 4.67 -12.41 -14.78
CA TYR A 115 3.75 -13.46 -15.16
C TYR A 115 3.98 -13.79 -16.64
N THR A 116 4.57 -14.95 -16.91
CA THR A 116 4.55 -15.56 -18.22
C THR A 116 3.09 -15.55 -18.67
N LEU A 117 2.83 -14.93 -19.81
CA LEU A 117 1.53 -14.77 -20.47
C LEU A 117 0.82 -16.11 -20.78
N ASP A 118 1.37 -17.24 -20.35
CA ASP A 118 0.91 -18.61 -20.61
C ASP A 118 -0.20 -19.11 -19.68
N SER A 119 -0.61 -18.35 -18.65
CA SER A 119 -1.74 -18.72 -17.78
C SER A 119 -3.11 -18.23 -18.27
N PHE A 120 -3.20 -17.78 -19.53
CA PHE A 120 -4.46 -17.57 -20.24
C PHE A 120 -4.62 -18.62 -21.35
N GLN A 121 -4.98 -19.85 -20.97
CA GLN A 121 -5.70 -20.78 -21.84
C GLN A 121 -7.09 -21.02 -21.27
#